data_AF-A0A6A6KSV1-F1
#
_entry.id   AF-A0A6A6KSV1-F1
#
_cell.length_a   1.000
_cell.length_b   1.000
_cell.length_c   1.000
_cell.angle_alpha   90.00
_cell.angle_beta   90.00
_cell.angle_gamma   90.00
#
_symmetry.space_group_name_H-M   'P 1'
#
loop_
_entity.id
_entity.type
_entity.pdbx_description
1 polymer ?
#
loop_
_entity_poly.entity_id
_entity_poly.type
_entity_poly.pdbx_seq_one_letter_code
_entity_poly.pdbx_strand_id
1 'polypeptide(L)'
;MFFHIVLERNMQLHPRYLAATFAIICGRHGFVVAITGIENIGKGLIRDGTGFVTFPVKYQCVVFRPFKGEILEAVVTMVNKMGFFAEAGPVQIFVSNHLIPDDMEFQSGDMPNYTTSDGSVKIQKDSEVRLKIIGTRVDATEIAIEIRTFLCCIGLFDITAKEGEEIHAQILRRGYEAHVHIATTLVDMYARFGCVSYARFVFNEMPVKNVVSWSAMIACYAKNGRPFEALELFREMILENQDLCPNSVTMVSVLQACAALAALEQGD
;
A
#
# COMPACT_ATOMS: atom_id res chain seq x y z
N MET A 1 -8.49 -23.62 -1.61
CA MET A 1 -7.98 -22.23 -1.66
C MET A 1 -6.49 -22.11 -1.93
N PHE A 2 -5.63 -23.03 -1.47
CA PHE A 2 -4.19 -22.97 -1.76
C PHE A 2 -3.81 -23.87 -2.94
N PHE A 3 -3.03 -23.33 -3.87
CA PHE A 3 -2.54 -24.04 -5.05
C PHE A 3 -1.02 -23.94 -5.11
N HIS A 4 -0.38 -25.04 -5.43
CA HIS A 4 1.02 -25.03 -5.81
C HIS A 4 1.11 -24.74 -7.31
N ILE A 5 1.77 -23.64 -7.67
CA ILE A 5 1.94 -23.22 -9.06
C ILE A 5 3.37 -22.81 -9.33
N VAL A 6 3.73 -22.84 -10.61
CA VAL A 6 5.00 -22.34 -11.12
C VAL A 6 4.76 -21.00 -11.78
N LEU A 7 5.53 -20.00 -11.37
CA LEU A 7 5.49 -18.65 -11.92
C LEU A 7 6.85 -18.27 -12.48
N GLU A 8 6.84 -17.46 -13.54
CA GLU A 8 8.03 -16.86 -14.12
C GLU A 8 7.91 -15.34 -14.06
N ARG A 9 8.89 -14.68 -13.46
CA ARG A 9 8.95 -13.22 -13.36
C ARG A 9 10.35 -12.68 -13.51
N ASN A 10 10.46 -11.51 -14.12
CA ASN A 10 11.68 -10.73 -14.11
C ASN A 10 11.86 -10.08 -12.73
N MET A 11 12.89 -10.50 -12.02
CA MET A 11 13.32 -9.89 -10.76
C MET A 11 14.39 -8.86 -11.04
N GLN A 12 14.38 -7.78 -10.26
CA GLN A 12 15.41 -6.76 -10.31
C GLN A 12 16.22 -6.79 -9.01
N LEU A 13 17.54 -6.76 -9.14
CA LEU A 13 18.46 -6.57 -8.02
C LEU A 13 19.06 -5.17 -8.10
N HIS A 14 19.01 -4.49 -6.97
CA HIS A 14 19.62 -3.18 -6.82
C HIS A 14 21.15 -3.34 -6.72
N PRO A 15 21.97 -2.49 -7.38
CA PRO A 15 23.43 -2.63 -7.38
C PRO A 15 24.07 -2.59 -5.98
N ARG A 16 23.40 -1.95 -5.03
CA ARG A 16 23.81 -1.84 -3.61
C ARG A 16 23.26 -2.93 -2.68
N TYR A 17 22.19 -3.63 -3.08
CA TYR A 17 21.53 -4.66 -2.26
C TYR A 17 21.20 -5.87 -3.14
N LEU A 18 21.96 -6.95 -3.00
CA LEU A 18 21.67 -8.27 -3.59
C LEU A 18 20.45 -8.97 -2.93
N ALA A 19 19.49 -8.20 -2.40
CA ALA A 19 18.28 -8.71 -1.80
C ALA A 19 17.12 -8.52 -2.78
N ALA A 20 16.57 -9.63 -3.27
CA ALA A 20 15.41 -9.62 -4.15
C ALA A 20 14.18 -9.13 -3.37
N THR A 21 13.50 -8.10 -3.87
CA THR A 21 12.20 -7.71 -3.33
C THR A 21 11.12 -8.54 -3.99
N PHE A 22 10.54 -9.47 -3.21
CA PHE A 22 9.42 -10.28 -3.65
C PHE A 22 8.14 -9.42 -3.54
N ALA A 23 7.60 -8.95 -4.67
CA ALA A 23 6.24 -8.43 -4.68
C ALA A 23 5.27 -9.62 -4.54
N ILE A 24 4.56 -9.68 -3.41
CA ILE A 24 3.82 -10.85 -2.90
C ILE A 24 2.45 -11.08 -3.61
N ILE A 25 2.02 -10.17 -4.48
CA ILE A 25 0.71 -10.27 -5.12
C ILE A 25 0.86 -10.48 -6.64
N CYS A 26 0.29 -11.58 -7.15
CA CYS A 26 0.50 -12.01 -8.52
C CYS A 26 -0.73 -11.85 -9.42
N GLY A 27 -1.41 -10.70 -9.34
CA GLY A 27 -2.50 -10.32 -10.24
C GLY A 27 -3.51 -11.44 -10.47
N ARG A 28 -3.56 -12.00 -11.69
CA ARG A 28 -4.50 -13.08 -12.11
C ARG A 28 -4.31 -14.42 -11.40
N HIS A 29 -3.16 -14.66 -10.76
CA HIS A 29 -2.83 -15.95 -10.16
C HIS A 29 -3.26 -16.09 -8.69
N GLY A 30 -3.48 -14.97 -7.98
CA GLY A 30 -3.82 -14.94 -6.55
C GLY A 30 -2.71 -14.34 -5.67
N PHE A 31 -2.81 -14.52 -4.36
CA PHE A 31 -1.84 -14.04 -3.37
C PHE A 31 -0.75 -15.09 -3.17
N VAL A 32 0.52 -14.75 -3.44
CA VAL A 32 1.63 -15.66 -3.17
C VAL A 32 1.83 -15.71 -1.66
N VAL A 33 1.68 -16.87 -1.05
CA VAL A 33 1.83 -17.04 0.41
C VAL A 33 3.27 -17.36 0.75
N ALA A 34 3.89 -18.24 -0.05
CA ALA A 34 5.26 -18.67 0.15
C ALA A 34 5.88 -19.16 -1.16
N ILE A 35 7.17 -18.89 -1.34
CA ILE A 35 7.98 -19.54 -2.37
C ILE A 35 8.52 -20.84 -1.77
N THR A 36 8.26 -21.95 -2.45
CA THR A 36 8.64 -23.29 -2.00
C THR A 36 9.89 -23.81 -2.69
N GLY A 37 10.23 -23.28 -3.86
CA GLY A 37 11.42 -23.65 -4.59
C GLY A 37 11.73 -22.69 -5.74
N ILE A 38 12.98 -22.65 -6.17
CA ILE A 38 13.41 -21.93 -7.36
C ILE A 38 13.79 -22.98 -8.41
N GLU A 39 13.13 -22.95 -9.57
CA GLU A 39 13.41 -23.89 -10.66
C GLU A 39 14.57 -23.41 -11.53
N ASN A 40 14.58 -22.12 -11.87
CA ASN A 40 15.57 -21.56 -12.78
C ASN A 40 15.78 -20.07 -12.51
N ILE A 41 17.03 -19.63 -12.60
CA ILE A 41 17.44 -18.23 -12.61
C ILE A 41 18.16 -18.00 -13.95
N GLY A 42 17.52 -17.23 -14.83
CA GLY A 42 18.12 -16.87 -16.12
C GLY A 42 19.21 -15.81 -15.97
N LYS A 43 19.84 -15.47 -17.11
CA LYS A 43 20.94 -14.50 -17.13
C LYS A 43 20.44 -13.11 -16.75
N GLY A 44 21.19 -12.44 -15.88
CA GLY A 44 20.97 -11.04 -15.53
C GLY A 44 21.44 -10.09 -16.61
N LEU A 45 20.56 -9.18 -17.00
CA LEU A 45 20.85 -8.05 -17.87
C LEU A 45 21.01 -6.80 -17.00
N ILE A 46 22.20 -6.20 -17.05
CA ILE A 46 22.46 -4.92 -16.39
C ILE A 46 21.74 -3.84 -17.21
N ARG A 47 20.98 -2.99 -16.55
CA ARG A 47 20.38 -1.81 -17.16
C ARG A 47 21.40 -0.68 -17.21
N ASP A 48 21.65 -0.20 -18.43
CA ASP A 48 22.51 0.94 -18.69
C ASP A 48 22.00 2.19 -17.97
N GLY A 49 22.91 2.94 -17.34
CA GLY A 49 22.61 4.17 -16.62
C GLY A 49 22.12 4.00 -15.18
N THR A 50 21.60 2.82 -14.81
CA THR A 50 21.03 2.61 -13.45
C THR A 50 21.79 1.55 -12.64
N GLY A 51 22.49 0.63 -13.30
CA GLY A 51 23.26 -0.44 -12.65
C GLY A 51 22.40 -1.57 -12.05
N PHE A 52 21.09 -1.53 -12.25
CA PHE A 52 20.18 -2.60 -11.83
C PHE A 52 20.36 -3.84 -12.70
N VAL A 53 20.33 -5.01 -12.08
CA VAL A 53 20.37 -6.29 -12.80
C VAL A 53 18.96 -6.85 -12.86
N THR A 54 18.41 -7.04 -14.07
CA THR A 54 17.13 -7.71 -14.28
C THR A 54 17.37 -9.14 -14.76
N PHE A 55 16.81 -10.14 -14.10
CA PHE A 55 16.91 -11.55 -14.52
C PHE A 55 15.55 -12.24 -14.40
N PRO A 56 15.18 -13.10 -15.36
CA PRO A 56 13.99 -13.92 -15.23
C PRO A 56 14.24 -15.01 -14.18
N VAL A 57 13.30 -15.19 -13.27
CA VAL A 57 13.29 -16.25 -12.27
C VAL A 57 12.02 -17.05 -12.43
N LYS A 58 12.19 -18.37 -12.55
CA LYS A 58 11.11 -19.34 -12.52
C LYS A 58 11.12 -20.01 -11.15
N TYR A 59 10.00 -19.91 -10.44
CA TYR A 59 9.90 -20.38 -9.06
C TYR A 59 8.56 -21.06 -8.79
N GLN A 60 8.60 -22.00 -7.86
CA GLN A 60 7.46 -22.70 -7.31
C GLN A 60 6.96 -21.96 -6.09
N CYS A 61 5.65 -21.76 -6.01
CA CYS A 61 5.04 -21.07 -4.88
C CYS A 61 3.67 -21.62 -4.52
N VAL A 62 3.33 -21.49 -3.25
CA VAL A 62 1.97 -21.68 -2.75
C VAL A 62 1.22 -20.37 -2.92
N VAL A 63 0.09 -20.43 -3.60
CA VAL A 63 -0.76 -19.28 -3.88
C VAL A 63 -2.12 -19.49 -3.27
N PHE A 64 -2.57 -18.49 -2.52
CA PHE A 64 -3.93 -18.39 -2.02
C PHE A 64 -4.81 -17.75 -3.08
N ARG A 65 -5.75 -18.53 -3.60
CA ARG A 65 -6.72 -18.12 -4.61
C ARG A 65 -8.09 -18.72 -4.27
N PRO A 66 -8.96 -17.97 -3.59
CA PRO A 66 -10.34 -18.42 -3.39
C PRO A 66 -11.06 -18.59 -4.73
N PHE A 67 -12.00 -19.53 -4.80
CA PHE A 67 -12.82 -19.74 -6.01
C PHE A 67 -14.32 -19.68 -5.71
N LYS A 68 -15.11 -19.38 -6.73
CA LYS A 68 -16.58 -19.32 -6.61
C LYS A 68 -17.13 -20.68 -6.14
N GLY A 69 -17.95 -20.64 -5.10
CA GLY A 69 -18.57 -21.81 -4.47
C GLY A 69 -17.82 -22.34 -3.25
N GLU A 70 -16.58 -21.89 -3.01
CA GLU A 70 -15.79 -22.27 -1.82
C GLU A 70 -16.37 -21.65 -0.54
N ILE A 71 -16.23 -22.37 0.58
CA ILE A 71 -16.61 -21.88 1.91
C ILE A 71 -15.33 -21.51 2.66
N LEU A 72 -15.26 -20.28 3.16
CA LEU A 72 -14.15 -19.77 3.96
C LEU A 72 -14.62 -19.37 5.36
N GLU A 73 -13.73 -19.54 6.33
CA GLU A 73 -13.84 -18.90 7.64
C GLU A 73 -13.25 -17.50 7.55
N ALA A 74 -13.99 -16.52 8.08
CA ALA A 74 -13.63 -15.12 8.05
C ALA A 74 -13.97 -14.47 9.39
N VAL A 75 -13.24 -13.40 9.74
CA VAL A 75 -13.51 -12.59 10.93
C VAL A 75 -14.14 -11.29 10.49
N VAL A 76 -15.28 -10.93 11.09
CA VAL A 76 -16.01 -9.70 10.75
C VAL A 76 -15.23 -8.48 11.23
N THR A 77 -14.90 -7.57 10.33
CA THR A 77 -14.15 -6.34 10.64
C THR A 77 -15.05 -5.13 10.85
N MET A 78 -16.18 -5.07 10.13
CA MET A 78 -17.11 -3.95 10.20
C MET A 78 -18.53 -4.40 9.82
N VAL A 79 -19.54 -3.86 10.49
CA VAL A 79 -20.96 -4.10 10.19
C VAL A 79 -21.66 -2.77 9.93
N ASN A 80 -22.51 -2.73 8.91
CA ASN A 80 -23.35 -1.57 8.58
C ASN A 80 -24.73 -2.03 8.06
N LYS A 81 -25.63 -1.08 7.74
CA LYS A 81 -26.98 -1.40 7.25
C LYS A 81 -27.00 -2.10 5.88
N MET A 82 -25.96 -1.88 5.06
CA MET A 82 -25.84 -2.48 3.73
C MET A 82 -25.28 -3.90 3.76
N GLY A 83 -24.77 -4.36 4.90
CA GLY A 83 -24.12 -5.64 5.05
C GLY A 83 -22.95 -5.61 6.04
N PHE A 84 -22.01 -6.53 5.89
CA PHE A 84 -20.79 -6.54 6.71
C PHE A 84 -19.55 -6.85 5.89
N PHE A 85 -18.43 -6.35 6.38
CA PHE A 85 -17.09 -6.67 5.89
C PHE A 85 -16.46 -7.71 6.80
N ALA A 86 -15.77 -8.66 6.19
CA ALA A 86 -15.03 -9.71 6.88
C ALA A 86 -13.70 -9.97 6.18
N GLU A 87 -12.73 -10.50 6.92
CA GLU A 87 -11.40 -10.84 6.42
C GLU A 87 -11.14 -12.33 6.58
N ALA A 88 -10.69 -12.96 5.49
CA ALA A 88 -10.25 -14.36 5.46
C ALA A 88 -8.79 -14.39 4.99
N GLY A 89 -7.86 -14.28 5.94
CA GLY A 89 -6.44 -14.09 5.63
C GLY A 89 -6.22 -12.79 4.86
N PRO A 90 -5.56 -12.80 3.68
CA PRO A 90 -5.28 -11.58 2.91
C PRO A 90 -6.47 -11.09 2.06
N VAL A 91 -7.65 -11.74 2.15
CA VAL A 91 -8.82 -11.39 1.33
C VAL A 91 -9.85 -10.65 2.18
N GLN A 92 -10.21 -9.45 1.73
CA GLN A 92 -11.38 -8.73 2.20
C GLN A 92 -12.63 -9.20 1.46
N ILE A 93 -13.70 -9.43 2.23
CA ILE A 93 -14.97 -9.96 1.79
C ILE A 93 -16.05 -8.97 2.20
N PHE A 94 -16.92 -8.61 1.25
CA PHE A 94 -18.14 -7.88 1.55
C PHE A 94 -19.35 -8.80 1.37
N VAL A 95 -20.19 -8.87 2.39
CA VAL A 95 -21.46 -9.60 2.38
C VAL A 95 -22.58 -8.57 2.38
N SER A 96 -23.29 -8.46 1.26
CA SER A 96 -24.46 -7.57 1.14
C SER A 96 -25.62 -8.09 2.00
N ASN A 97 -26.41 -7.17 2.57
CA ASN A 97 -27.62 -7.46 3.33
C ASN A 97 -28.61 -8.37 2.59
N HIS A 98 -28.71 -8.32 1.26
CA HIS A 98 -29.55 -9.21 0.47
C HIS A 98 -29.11 -10.69 0.48
N LEU A 99 -27.89 -10.96 0.93
CA LEU A 99 -27.34 -12.30 1.09
C LEU A 99 -27.34 -12.75 2.55
N ILE A 100 -27.70 -11.86 3.48
CA ILE A 100 -27.88 -12.18 4.88
C ILE A 100 -29.27 -12.82 5.04
N PRO A 101 -29.42 -13.85 5.89
CA PRO A 101 -30.72 -14.46 6.15
C PRO A 101 -31.78 -13.44 6.60
N ASP A 102 -33.03 -13.59 6.11
CA ASP A 102 -34.13 -12.66 6.35
C ASP A 102 -34.58 -12.60 7.83
N ASP A 103 -34.21 -13.60 8.64
CA ASP A 103 -34.48 -13.66 10.08
C ASP A 103 -33.53 -12.80 10.93
N MET A 104 -32.49 -12.23 10.32
CA MET A 104 -31.54 -11.34 10.99
C MET A 104 -31.86 -9.87 10.71
N GLU A 105 -32.04 -9.10 11.79
CA GLU A 105 -32.30 -7.66 11.71
C GLU A 105 -31.05 -6.85 12.06
N PHE A 106 -30.85 -5.75 11.33
CA PHE A 106 -29.77 -4.81 11.60
C PHE A 106 -30.13 -3.88 12.77
N GLN A 107 -29.25 -3.82 13.77
CA GLN A 107 -29.37 -2.89 14.90
C GLN A 107 -28.30 -1.80 14.82
N SER A 108 -28.75 -0.55 14.73
CA SER A 108 -27.88 0.63 14.83
C SER A 108 -27.67 1.01 16.30
N GLY A 109 -26.41 1.04 16.74
CA GLY A 109 -26.00 1.47 18.08
C GLY A 109 -24.48 1.67 18.13
N ASP A 110 -23.91 1.85 19.32
CA ASP A 110 -22.46 2.02 19.51
C ASP A 110 -21.65 0.86 18.91
N MET A 111 -22.22 -0.35 18.94
CA MET A 111 -21.70 -1.53 18.23
C MET A 111 -22.75 -2.06 17.24
N PRO A 112 -22.68 -1.67 15.96
CA PRO A 112 -23.60 -2.14 14.94
C PRO A 112 -23.50 -3.65 14.75
N ASN A 113 -24.64 -4.31 14.59
CA ASN A 113 -24.70 -5.76 14.49
C ASN A 113 -25.93 -6.25 13.71
N TYR A 114 -25.88 -7.49 13.26
CA TYR A 114 -27.05 -8.26 12.81
C TYR A 114 -27.39 -9.29 13.87
N THR A 115 -28.65 -9.37 14.28
CA THR A 115 -29.11 -10.31 15.31
C THR A 115 -30.37 -11.04 14.84
N THR A 116 -30.46 -12.34 15.10
CA THR A 116 -31.68 -13.13 14.83
C THR A 116 -32.85 -12.66 15.71
N SER A 117 -34.09 -12.83 15.24
CA SER A 117 -35.31 -12.47 15.99
C SER A 117 -35.35 -13.06 17.42
N ASP A 118 -34.80 -14.27 17.59
CA ASP A 118 -34.73 -14.98 18.87
C ASP A 118 -33.54 -14.55 19.76
N GLY A 119 -32.67 -13.67 19.27
CA GLY A 119 -31.46 -13.20 19.98
C GLY A 119 -30.34 -14.24 20.12
N SER A 120 -30.49 -15.42 19.53
CA SER A 120 -29.58 -16.56 19.69
C SER A 120 -28.24 -16.39 18.96
N VAL A 121 -28.24 -15.70 17.81
CA VAL A 121 -27.05 -15.47 16.98
C VAL A 121 -26.89 -13.98 16.73
N LYS A 122 -25.67 -13.49 16.92
CA LYS A 122 -25.28 -12.09 16.71
C LYS A 122 -24.00 -12.01 15.89
N ILE A 123 -24.04 -11.24 14.81
CA ILE A 123 -22.89 -10.92 13.96
C ILE A 123 -22.48 -9.48 14.25
N GLN A 124 -21.31 -9.31 14.86
CA GLN A 124 -20.72 -8.01 15.18
C GLN A 124 -19.24 -8.02 14.81
N LYS A 125 -18.55 -6.90 15.03
CA LYS A 125 -17.09 -6.85 14.89
C LYS A 125 -16.44 -7.96 15.73
N ASP A 126 -15.42 -8.59 15.17
CA ASP A 126 -14.64 -9.71 15.71
C ASP A 126 -15.39 -11.05 15.79
N SER A 127 -16.61 -11.14 15.26
CA SER A 127 -17.32 -12.42 15.11
C SER A 127 -16.70 -13.30 14.03
N GLU A 128 -16.55 -14.60 14.32
CA GLU A 128 -16.15 -15.60 13.32
C GLU A 128 -17.37 -16.07 12.51
N VAL A 129 -17.25 -16.00 11.19
CA VAL A 129 -18.33 -16.34 10.25
C VAL A 129 -17.84 -17.28 9.15
N ARG A 130 -18.72 -18.16 8.69
CA ARG A 130 -18.47 -19.05 7.55
C ARG A 130 -19.20 -18.53 6.33
N LEU A 131 -18.44 -18.15 5.29
CA LEU A 131 -18.95 -17.46 4.11
C LEU A 131 -18.74 -18.31 2.88
N LYS A 132 -19.76 -18.38 2.01
CA LYS A 132 -19.65 -19.00 0.69
C LYS A 132 -19.35 -17.95 -0.37
N ILE A 133 -18.29 -18.13 -1.13
CA ILE A 133 -17.87 -17.17 -2.15
C ILE A 133 -18.79 -17.24 -3.36
N ILE A 134 -19.49 -16.14 -3.67
CA ILE A 134 -20.39 -16.05 -4.83
C ILE A 134 -19.67 -15.47 -6.06
N GLY A 135 -18.66 -14.65 -5.83
CA GLY A 135 -17.81 -14.10 -6.87
C GLY A 135 -16.54 -13.50 -6.28
N THR A 136 -15.45 -13.63 -7.01
CA THR A 136 -14.18 -12.97 -6.71
C THR A 136 -14.02 -11.82 -7.68
N ARG A 137 -13.90 -10.59 -7.17
CA ARG A 137 -13.37 -9.48 -7.96
C ARG A 137 -11.89 -9.39 -7.66
N VAL A 138 -11.07 -9.64 -8.67
CA VAL A 138 -9.65 -9.29 -8.60
C VAL A 138 -9.58 -7.89 -9.16
N ASP A 139 -9.47 -6.88 -8.29
CA ASP A 139 -9.09 -5.55 -8.75
C ASP A 139 -7.61 -5.63 -9.13
N ALA A 140 -7.33 -6.10 -10.35
CA ALA A 140 -5.99 -6.26 -10.91
C ALA A 140 -5.16 -4.96 -10.86
N THR A 141 -5.89 -3.86 -10.66
CA THR A 141 -5.49 -2.47 -10.60
C THR A 141 -5.24 -1.95 -9.18
N GLU A 142 -5.91 -2.46 -8.14
CA GLU A 142 -5.47 -2.23 -6.74
C GLU A 142 -4.08 -2.83 -6.54
N ILE A 143 -3.92 -4.06 -7.02
CA ILE A 143 -2.67 -4.81 -6.98
C ILE A 143 -1.59 -4.13 -7.83
N ALA A 144 -1.93 -3.65 -9.03
CA ALA A 144 -0.96 -2.97 -9.90
C ALA A 144 -0.54 -1.61 -9.34
N ILE A 145 -1.45 -0.84 -8.73
CA ILE A 145 -1.12 0.42 -8.09
C ILE A 145 -0.24 0.14 -6.88
N GLU A 146 -0.65 -0.69 -5.92
CA GLU A 146 0.18 -0.99 -4.74
C GLU A 146 1.55 -1.55 -5.11
N ILE A 147 1.62 -2.52 -6.04
CA ILE A 147 2.91 -3.07 -6.48
C ILE A 147 3.74 -2.03 -7.22
N ARG A 148 3.18 -1.26 -8.16
CA ARG A 148 3.97 -0.28 -8.94
C ARG A 148 4.47 0.86 -8.04
N THR A 149 3.63 1.30 -7.13
CA THR A 149 3.86 2.30 -6.08
C THR A 149 4.94 1.81 -5.10
N PHE A 150 4.80 0.59 -4.58
CA PHE A 150 5.77 -0.05 -3.69
C PHE A 150 7.12 -0.31 -4.37
N LEU A 151 7.13 -0.86 -5.59
CA LEU A 151 8.35 -1.05 -6.41
C LEU A 151 9.03 0.30 -6.70
N CYS A 152 8.26 1.38 -6.80
CA CYS A 152 8.77 2.74 -6.93
C CYS A 152 9.54 3.15 -5.67
N CYS A 153 8.99 2.95 -4.47
CA CYS A 153 9.64 3.31 -3.19
C CYS A 153 10.99 2.60 -2.96
N ILE A 154 11.15 1.39 -3.48
CA ILE A 154 12.39 0.61 -3.36
C ILE A 154 13.31 0.74 -4.58
N GLY A 155 12.98 1.65 -5.52
CA GLY A 155 13.81 1.96 -6.69
C GLY A 155 13.85 0.86 -7.75
N LEU A 156 12.98 -0.14 -7.70
CA LEU A 156 12.97 -1.28 -8.63
C LEU A 156 12.23 -0.99 -9.94
N PHE A 157 11.76 0.23 -10.15
CA PHE A 157 11.23 0.67 -11.44
C PHE A 157 11.47 2.17 -11.59
N ASP A 158 12.27 2.54 -12.59
CA ASP A 158 12.26 3.91 -13.09
C ASP A 158 10.98 4.12 -13.89
N ILE A 159 10.18 5.07 -13.42
CA ILE A 159 9.00 5.56 -14.14
C ILE A 159 9.27 6.99 -14.56
N THR A 160 8.76 7.36 -15.73
CA THR A 160 8.80 8.74 -16.20
C THR A 160 7.74 9.58 -15.47
N ALA A 161 7.91 10.91 -15.46
CA ALA A 161 6.91 11.82 -14.88
C ALA A 161 5.51 11.61 -15.48
N LYS A 162 5.43 11.36 -16.80
CA LYS A 162 4.17 11.07 -17.50
C LYS A 162 3.47 9.82 -16.98
N GLU A 163 4.24 8.74 -16.77
CA GLU A 163 3.68 7.51 -16.20
C GLU A 163 3.23 7.71 -14.75
N GLY A 164 3.94 8.55 -13.99
CA GLY A 164 3.53 8.93 -12.63
C GLY A 164 2.19 9.67 -12.59
N GLU A 165 1.95 10.58 -13.53
CA GLU A 165 0.66 11.27 -13.68
C GLU A 165 -0.46 10.30 -14.06
N GLU A 166 -0.20 9.34 -14.95
CA GLU A 166 -1.18 8.31 -15.29
C GLU A 166 -1.55 7.44 -14.08
N ILE A 167 -0.57 7.08 -13.25
CA ILE A 167 -0.80 6.34 -11.99
C ILE A 167 -1.65 7.20 -11.06
N HIS A 168 -1.30 8.46 -10.86
CA HIS A 168 -2.06 9.37 -9.98
C HIS A 168 -3.51 9.55 -10.48
N ALA A 169 -3.72 9.72 -11.79
CA ALA A 169 -5.06 9.80 -12.37
C ALA A 169 -5.87 8.49 -12.23
N GLN A 170 -5.21 7.33 -12.17
CA GLN A 170 -5.89 6.07 -11.86
C GLN A 170 -6.27 5.95 -10.39
N ILE A 171 -5.41 6.40 -9.48
CA ILE A 171 -5.67 6.46 -8.03
C ILE A 171 -6.89 7.34 -7.76
N LEU A 172 -6.93 8.55 -8.33
CA LEU A 172 -8.05 9.49 -8.18
C LEU A 172 -9.35 8.92 -8.74
N ARG A 173 -9.32 8.30 -9.92
CA ARG A 173 -10.52 7.68 -10.52
C ARG A 173 -11.12 6.55 -9.68
N ARG A 174 -10.35 6.00 -8.75
CA ARG A 174 -10.73 4.88 -7.89
C ARG A 174 -11.06 5.30 -6.46
N GLY A 175 -10.85 6.57 -6.10
CA GLY A 175 -11.12 7.09 -4.77
C GLY A 175 -10.09 6.68 -3.72
N TYR A 176 -8.85 6.36 -4.13
CA TYR A 176 -7.81 5.90 -3.21
C TYR A 176 -6.90 7.02 -2.66
N GLU A 177 -7.12 8.26 -3.07
CA GLU A 177 -6.37 9.43 -2.60
C GLU A 177 -6.44 9.61 -1.07
N ALA A 178 -7.48 9.10 -0.42
CA ALA A 178 -7.65 9.16 1.02
C ALA A 178 -6.76 8.16 1.79
N HIS A 179 -6.18 7.14 1.14
CA HIS A 179 -5.33 6.17 1.81
C HIS A 179 -3.92 6.71 2.05
N VAL A 180 -3.57 6.89 3.32
CA VAL A 180 -2.28 7.49 3.75
C VAL A 180 -1.06 6.81 3.13
N HIS A 181 -1.05 5.48 2.98
CA HIS A 181 0.08 4.75 2.39
C HIS A 181 0.27 5.04 0.90
N ILE A 182 -0.84 5.09 0.14
CA ILE A 182 -0.84 5.38 -1.29
C ILE A 182 -0.44 6.83 -1.51
N ALA A 183 -1.05 7.75 -0.76
CA ALA A 183 -0.75 9.17 -0.83
C ALA A 183 0.71 9.48 -0.44
N THR A 184 1.24 8.81 0.59
CA THR A 184 2.67 8.94 0.99
C THR A 184 3.60 8.49 -0.13
N THR A 185 3.23 7.45 -0.86
CA THR A 185 4.06 7.01 -1.98
C THR A 185 3.98 7.94 -3.18
N LEU A 186 2.82 8.53 -3.44
CA LEU A 186 2.69 9.58 -4.46
C LEU A 186 3.58 10.79 -4.12
N VAL A 187 3.69 11.16 -2.84
CA VAL A 187 4.64 12.18 -2.37
C VAL A 187 6.08 11.79 -2.73
N ASP A 188 6.52 10.57 -2.38
CA ASP A 188 7.87 10.07 -2.70
C ASP A 188 8.14 9.98 -4.21
N MET A 189 7.12 9.65 -5.00
CA MET A 189 7.20 9.64 -6.46
C MET A 189 7.43 11.05 -7.01
N TYR A 190 6.57 12.00 -6.65
CA TYR A 190 6.70 13.39 -7.11
C TYR A 190 7.99 14.06 -6.61
N ALA A 191 8.45 13.69 -5.41
CA ALA A 191 9.73 14.14 -4.86
C ALA A 191 10.91 13.78 -5.76
N ARG A 192 10.92 12.57 -6.33
CA ARG A 192 11.98 12.10 -7.25
C ARG A 192 11.95 12.79 -8.60
N PHE A 193 10.79 13.24 -9.05
CA PHE A 193 10.65 14.01 -10.28
C PHE A 193 10.97 15.50 -10.10
N GLY A 194 11.28 15.95 -8.88
CA GLY A 194 11.43 17.37 -8.56
C GLY A 194 10.11 18.15 -8.59
N CYS A 195 8.98 17.46 -8.70
CA CYS A 195 7.63 18.02 -8.76
C CYS A 195 7.10 18.33 -7.35
N VAL A 196 7.83 19.15 -6.58
CA VAL A 196 7.57 19.40 -5.16
C VAL A 196 6.16 20.00 -4.92
N SER A 197 5.65 20.80 -5.86
CA SER A 197 4.30 21.37 -5.79
C SER A 197 3.22 20.29 -5.79
N TYR A 198 3.34 19.29 -6.67
CA TYR A 198 2.41 18.15 -6.73
C TYR A 198 2.53 17.25 -5.50
N ALA A 199 3.76 17.02 -5.01
CA ALA A 199 3.98 16.31 -3.75
C ALA A 199 3.26 17.01 -2.58
N ARG A 200 3.41 18.35 -2.46
CA ARG A 200 2.75 19.12 -1.40
C ARG A 200 1.22 19.10 -1.54
N PHE A 201 0.71 19.15 -2.77
CA PHE A 201 -0.73 19.05 -3.02
C PHE A 201 -1.28 17.73 -2.50
N VAL A 202 -0.69 16.59 -2.90
CA VAL A 202 -1.12 15.26 -2.44
C VAL A 202 -1.02 15.14 -0.92
N PHE A 203 0.05 15.68 -0.33
CA PHE A 203 0.23 15.69 1.12
C PHE A 203 -0.89 16.46 1.83
N ASN A 204 -1.23 17.66 1.36
CA ASN A 204 -2.27 18.48 1.97
C ASN A 204 -3.64 17.79 1.93
N GLU A 205 -3.99 17.15 0.81
CA GLU A 205 -5.26 16.44 0.61
C GLU A 205 -5.43 15.18 1.48
N MET A 206 -4.37 14.69 2.13
CA MET A 206 -4.49 13.52 3.01
C MET A 206 -5.38 13.83 4.22
N PRO A 207 -6.47 13.06 4.46
CA PRO A 207 -7.37 13.30 5.59
C PRO A 207 -6.74 12.96 6.93
N VAL A 208 -5.82 11.98 6.95
CA VAL A 208 -5.03 11.59 8.12
C VAL A 208 -3.57 11.48 7.70
N LYS A 209 -2.70 12.12 8.47
CA LYS A 209 -1.25 12.10 8.27
C LYS A 209 -0.59 11.38 9.44
N ASN A 210 0.40 10.54 9.16
CA ASN A 210 1.17 9.82 10.18
C ASN A 210 2.66 10.18 10.09
N VAL A 211 3.47 9.70 11.03
CA VAL A 211 4.92 9.99 11.07
C VAL A 211 5.61 9.70 9.74
N VAL A 212 5.18 8.67 9.00
CA VAL A 212 5.77 8.29 7.71
C VAL A 212 5.43 9.32 6.63
N SER A 213 4.16 9.74 6.51
CA SER A 213 3.75 10.75 5.52
C SER A 213 4.43 12.10 5.75
N TRP A 214 4.56 12.52 7.02
CA TRP A 214 5.30 13.73 7.39
C TRP A 214 6.78 13.63 7.02
N SER A 215 7.41 12.51 7.36
CA SER A 215 8.83 12.26 7.04
C SER A 215 9.09 12.30 5.54
N ALA A 216 8.19 11.71 4.73
CA ALA A 216 8.31 11.70 3.27
C ALA A 216 8.29 13.12 2.69
N MET A 217 7.37 13.97 3.16
CA MET A 217 7.27 15.35 2.65
C MET A 217 8.44 16.24 3.13
N ILE A 218 8.91 16.07 4.36
CA ILE A 218 10.11 16.78 4.86
C ILE A 218 11.34 16.37 4.04
N ALA A 219 11.51 15.06 3.78
CA ALA A 219 12.58 14.55 2.92
C ALA A 219 12.47 15.07 1.49
N CYS A 220 11.25 15.20 0.95
CA CYS A 220 11.00 15.78 -0.37
C CYS A 220 11.56 17.21 -0.47
N TYR A 221 11.26 18.07 0.51
CA TYR A 221 11.80 19.43 0.54
C TYR A 221 13.31 19.47 0.68
N ALA A 222 13.87 18.71 1.63
CA ALA A 222 15.31 18.68 1.88
C ALA A 222 16.12 18.22 0.66
N LYS A 223 15.63 17.20 -0.08
CA LYS A 223 16.30 16.68 -1.28
C LYS A 223 16.17 17.58 -2.50
N ASN A 224 15.17 18.45 -2.55
CA ASN A 224 14.89 19.31 -3.70
C ASN A 224 15.30 20.78 -3.46
N GLY A 225 16.29 21.01 -2.59
CA GLY A 225 16.87 22.35 -2.39
C GLY A 225 15.93 23.35 -1.71
N ARG A 226 14.98 22.86 -0.91
CA ARG A 226 13.98 23.68 -0.19
C ARG A 226 14.11 23.51 1.32
N PRO A 227 15.27 23.87 1.90
CA PRO A 227 15.55 23.54 3.30
C PRO A 227 14.71 24.36 4.29
N PHE A 228 14.33 25.59 3.95
CA PHE A 228 13.43 26.40 4.78
C PHE A 228 12.07 25.73 4.93
N GLU A 229 11.45 25.33 3.81
CA GLU A 229 10.15 24.65 3.82
C GLU A 229 10.21 23.30 4.55
N ALA A 230 11.35 22.60 4.49
CA ALA A 230 11.56 21.36 5.24
C ALA A 230 11.52 21.58 6.76
N LEU A 231 12.19 22.63 7.26
CA LEU A 231 12.22 22.96 8.68
C LEU A 231 10.89 23.53 9.19
N GLU A 232 10.21 24.34 8.38
CA GLU A 232 8.87 24.80 8.70
C GLU A 232 7.90 23.63 8.83
N LEU A 233 7.92 22.69 7.89
CA LEU A 233 7.07 21.50 7.94
C LEU A 233 7.40 20.59 9.13
N PHE A 234 8.68 20.48 9.50
CA PHE A 234 9.06 19.76 10.72
C PHE A 234 8.49 20.43 11.98
N ARG A 235 8.49 21.76 12.04
CA ARG A 235 7.86 22.49 13.14
C ARG A 235 6.35 22.26 13.17
N GLU A 236 5.69 22.28 12.01
CA GLU A 236 4.26 21.94 11.89
C GLU A 236 3.96 20.54 12.42
N MET A 237 4.77 19.53 12.05
CA MET A 237 4.62 18.15 12.53
C MET A 237 4.60 18.06 14.06
N ILE A 238 5.52 18.76 14.74
CA ILE A 238 5.63 18.75 16.20
C ILE A 238 4.43 19.44 16.86
N LEU A 239 3.89 20.48 16.22
CA LEU A 239 2.78 21.26 16.75
C LEU A 239 1.42 20.58 16.54
N GLU A 240 1.26 19.78 15.48
CA GLU A 240 -0.02 19.17 15.13
C GLU A 240 -0.45 18.07 16.11
N ASN A 241 0.50 17.26 16.60
CA ASN A 241 0.20 16.22 17.60
C ASN A 241 1.44 15.85 18.41
N GLN A 242 1.36 15.97 19.75
CA GLN A 242 2.45 15.62 20.67
C GLN A 242 2.83 14.14 20.65
N ASP A 243 1.93 13.26 20.20
CA ASP A 243 2.19 11.82 20.06
C ASP A 243 2.95 11.46 18.77
N LEU A 244 3.09 12.40 17.82
CA LEU A 244 3.86 12.19 16.59
C LEU A 244 5.35 12.40 16.85
N CYS A 245 6.02 11.34 17.29
CA CYS A 245 7.47 11.34 17.45
C CYS A 245 8.19 11.31 16.08
N PRO A 246 9.07 12.28 15.77
CA PRO A 246 9.96 12.21 14.61
C PRO A 246 10.77 10.92 14.61
N ASN A 247 10.88 10.28 13.45
CA ASN A 247 11.69 9.06 13.29
C ASN A 247 13.08 9.40 12.75
N SER A 248 13.92 8.38 12.58
CA SER A 248 15.28 8.55 12.06
C SER A 248 15.32 9.21 10.68
N VAL A 249 14.35 8.92 9.80
CA VAL A 249 14.24 9.52 8.47
C VAL A 249 13.93 11.01 8.57
N THR A 250 13.02 11.39 9.47
CA THR A 250 12.70 12.79 9.76
C THR A 250 13.96 13.54 10.20
N MET A 251 14.66 13.00 11.19
CA MET A 251 15.83 13.64 11.79
C MET A 251 16.97 13.81 10.78
N VAL A 252 17.24 12.80 9.94
CA VAL A 252 18.26 12.91 8.88
C VAL A 252 17.89 14.01 7.88
N SER A 253 16.61 14.09 7.48
CA SER A 253 16.14 15.09 6.51
C SER A 253 16.22 16.52 7.07
N VAL A 254 15.89 16.70 8.35
CA VAL A 254 16.02 17.97 9.07
C VAL A 254 17.49 18.39 9.19
N LEU A 255 18.38 17.46 9.57
CA LEU A 255 19.82 17.74 9.63
C LEU A 255 20.39 18.13 8.27
N GLN A 256 19.96 17.45 7.21
CA GLN A 256 20.34 17.80 5.83
C GLN A 256 19.86 19.21 5.47
N ALA A 257 18.63 19.58 5.83
CA ALA A 257 18.12 20.93 5.62
C ALA A 257 18.90 21.99 6.40
N CYS A 258 19.22 21.74 7.68
CA CYS A 258 20.04 22.65 8.49
C CYS A 258 21.45 22.84 7.89
N ALA A 259 22.08 21.75 7.43
CA ALA A 259 23.39 21.83 6.80
C ALA A 259 23.34 22.64 5.50
N ALA A 260 22.29 22.48 4.70
CA ALA A 260 22.10 23.26 3.47
C ALA A 260 21.89 24.76 3.76
N LEU A 261 21.17 25.11 4.82
CA LEU A 261 21.02 26.51 5.25
C LEU A 261 22.32 27.12 5.73
N ALA A 262 23.08 26.40 6.55
CA ALA A 262 24.38 26.86 7.03
C ALA A 262 25.36 27.08 5.87
N ALA A 263 25.32 26.24 4.84
CA ALA A 263 26.10 26.43 3.62
C ALA A 263 25.68 27.70 2.85
N LEU A 264 24.37 27.96 2.72
CA LEU A 264 23.85 29.18 2.08
C LEU A 264 24.26 30.46 2.84
N GLU A 265 24.33 30.40 4.17
CA GLU A 265 24.78 31.53 5.00
C GLU A 265 26.28 31.80 4.91
N GLN A 266 27.09 30.77 4.64
CA GLN A 266 28.54 30.90 4.48
C GLN A 266 28.95 31.39 3.08
N GLY A 267 28.02 31.39 2.12
CA GLY A 267 28.22 31.82 0.74
C GLY A 267 29.01 30.79 -0.06
N ASP A 268 28.41 30.27 -1.13
CA ASP A 268 29.12 29.52 -2.18
C ASP A 268 30.23 30.37 -2.83
#